data_AF-A0A0A8ZP33-F1
#
_entry.id   AF-A0A0A8ZP33-F1
#
_cell.length_a   1.000
_cell.length_b   1.000
_cell.length_c   1.000
_cell.angle_alpha   90.00
_cell.angle_beta   90.00
_cell.angle_gamma   90.00
#
_symmetry.space_group_name_H-M   'P 1'
#
loop_
_entity.id
_entity.type
_entity.pdbx_description
1 polymer ?
#
loop_
_entity_poly.entity_id
_entity_poly.type
_entity_poly.pdbx_seq_one_letter_code
_entity_poly.pdbx_strand_id
1 'polypeptide(L)' 'MTPFMYFSMAERANTKNSNPDLPTTEIAKKLGEMWQKMSSEEKQPYIQQSQVDKKRYEKESAIYRSAVPVDVDSGNESD' A
#
# COMPACT_ATOMS: atom_id res chain seq x y z
N MET A 1 0.50 -3.61 -0.32
CA MET A 1 0.03 -2.20 -0.41
C MET A 1 -1.18 -1.97 0.51
N THR A 2 -1.39 -0.77 1.10
CA THR A 2 -2.50 -0.50 2.05
C THR A 2 -3.83 -0.19 1.31
N PRO A 3 -5.01 -0.37 1.94
CA PRO A 3 -6.30 -0.08 1.30
C PRO A 3 -6.41 1.36 0.80
N PHE A 4 -5.95 2.32 1.61
CA PHE A 4 -5.93 3.73 1.26
C PHE A 4 -5.11 4.02 -0.02
N MET A 5 -4.00 3.30 -0.24
CA MET A 5 -3.17 3.52 -1.43
C MET A 5 -3.89 3.07 -2.71
N TYR A 6 -4.64 1.95 -2.66
CA TYR A 6 -5.48 1.53 -3.79
C TYR A 6 -6.56 2.56 -4.10
N PHE A 7 -7.25 3.06 -3.07
CA PHE A 7 -8.23 4.12 -3.21
C PHE A 7 -7.61 5.41 -3.78
N SER A 8 -6.50 5.86 -3.20
CA SER A 8 -5.79 7.08 -3.61
C SER A 8 -5.32 6.97 -5.05
N MET A 9 -4.84 5.81 -5.50
CA MET A 9 -4.47 5.60 -6.91
C MET A 9 -5.67 5.67 -7.85
N ALA A 10 -6.80 5.06 -7.48
CA ALA A 10 -8.03 5.08 -8.27
C ALA A 10 -8.61 6.50 -8.39
N GLU A 11 -8.66 7.24 -7.29
CA GLU A 11 -9.35 8.53 -7.23
C GLU A 11 -8.45 9.76 -7.47
N ARG A 12 -7.12 9.61 -7.42
CA ARG A 12 -6.20 10.74 -7.66
C ARG A 12 -6.37 11.34 -9.04
N ALA A 13 -6.53 10.51 -10.08
CA ALA A 13 -6.73 10.99 -11.44
C ALA A 13 -8.05 11.77 -11.55
N ASN A 14 -9.13 11.22 -11.00
CA ASN A 14 -10.44 11.88 -10.96
C ASN A 14 -10.38 13.21 -10.19
N THR A 15 -9.76 13.21 -9.02
CA THR A 15 -9.63 14.41 -8.17
C THR A 15 -8.78 15.48 -8.86
N LYS A 16 -7.70 15.09 -9.54
CA LYS A 16 -6.86 16.00 -10.32
C LYS A 16 -7.59 16.57 -11.53
N ASN A 17 -8.34 15.76 -12.26
CA ASN A 17 -9.11 16.21 -13.42
C ASN A 17 -10.20 17.21 -13.03
N SER A 18 -10.85 17.00 -11.88
CA SER A 18 -11.83 17.93 -11.32
C SER A 18 -11.21 19.17 -10.66
N ASN A 19 -9.92 19.14 -10.36
CA ASN A 19 -9.20 20.24 -9.69
C ASN A 19 -7.78 20.40 -10.30
N PRO A 20 -7.67 20.76 -11.60
CA PRO A 20 -6.40 20.73 -12.32
C PRO A 20 -5.36 21.71 -11.77
N ASP A 21 -5.83 22.80 -11.15
CA ASP A 21 -4.98 23.87 -10.59
C ASP A 21 -4.49 23.57 -9.17
N LEU A 22 -5.06 22.56 -8.51
CA LEU A 22 -4.65 22.22 -7.15
C LEU A 22 -3.29 21.50 -7.16
N PRO A 23 -2.38 21.87 -6.23
CA PRO A 23 -1.14 21.16 -6.08
C PRO A 23 -1.40 19.73 -5.59
N THR A 24 -0.45 18.85 -5.88
CA THR A 24 -0.55 17.42 -5.53
C THR A 24 -0.75 17.18 -4.02
N THR A 25 -0.23 18.07 -3.18
CA THR A 25 -0.40 18.03 -1.71
C THR A 25 -1.84 18.26 -1.30
N GLU A 26 -2.54 19.24 -1.89
CA GLU A 26 -3.96 19.50 -1.63
C GLU A 26 -4.85 18.38 -2.17
N ILE A 27 -4.49 17.80 -3.33
CA ILE A 27 -5.17 16.61 -3.86
C ILE A 27 -5.04 15.44 -2.87
N ALA A 28 -3.83 15.19 -2.33
CA ALA A 28 -3.61 14.13 -1.35
C ALA A 28 -4.40 14.35 -0.06
N LYS A 29 -4.51 15.61 0.40
CA LYS A 29 -5.33 15.98 1.55
C LYS A 29 -6.82 15.70 1.30
N LYS A 30 -7.35 16.12 0.15
CA LYS A 30 -8.74 15.83 -0.25
C LYS A 30 -9.03 14.33 -0.30
N LEU A 31 -8.13 13.53 -0.88
CA LEU A 31 -8.26 12.07 -0.90
C LEU A 31 -8.28 11.49 0.53
N GLY A 32 -7.44 12.00 1.42
CA GLY A 32 -7.45 11.61 2.84
C GLY A 32 -8.80 11.91 3.50
N GLU A 33 -9.36 13.09 3.28
CA GLU A 33 -10.68 13.48 3.81
C GLU A 33 -11.82 12.63 3.21
N MET A 34 -11.79 12.35 1.91
CA MET A 34 -12.76 11.47 1.25
C MET A 34 -12.70 10.07 1.84
N TRP A 35 -11.50 9.49 1.98
CA TRP A 35 -11.31 8.19 2.60
C TRP A 35 -11.86 8.14 4.02
N GLN A 36 -11.65 9.17 4.85
CA GLN A 36 -12.19 9.18 6.21
C GLN A 36 -13.73 9.18 6.21
N LYS A 37 -14.36 9.88 5.27
CA LYS A 37 -15.82 9.98 5.13
C LYS A 37 -16.49 8.75 4.52
N MET A 38 -15.75 7.93 3.77
CA MET A 38 -16.30 6.71 3.17
C MET A 38 -16.78 5.71 4.21
N SER A 39 -17.88 5.02 3.92
CA SER A 39 -18.42 3.93 4.72
C SER A 39 -17.51 2.69 4.67
N SER A 40 -17.73 1.77 5.61
CA SER A 40 -17.03 0.48 5.61
C SER A 40 -17.29 -0.33 4.34
N GLU A 41 -18.48 -0.20 3.76
CA GLU A 41 -18.89 -0.89 2.53
C GLU A 41 -18.16 -0.31 1.31
N GLU A 42 -18.03 1.00 1.23
CA GLU A 42 -17.29 1.68 0.16
C GLU A 42 -15.77 1.40 0.26
N LYS A 43 -15.25 1.23 1.48
CA LYS A 43 -13.85 0.86 1.74
C LYS A 43 -13.57 -0.62 1.46
N GLN A 44 -14.60 -1.46 1.53
CA GLN A 44 -14.52 -2.91 1.45
C GLN A 44 -13.75 -3.45 0.23
N PRO A 45 -14.00 -3.00 -1.01
CA PRO A 45 -13.25 -3.48 -2.18
C PRO A 45 -11.75 -3.20 -2.08
N TYR A 46 -11.37 -2.02 -1.59
CA TYR A 46 -9.96 -1.65 -1.40
C TYR A 46 -9.29 -2.44 -0.28
N ILE A 47 -10.04 -2.78 0.77
CA ILE A 47 -9.57 -3.65 1.86
C ILE A 47 -9.33 -5.06 1.33
N GLN A 48 -10.25 -5.62 0.55
CA GLN A 48 -10.08 -6.93 -0.06
C GLN A 48 -8.86 -6.96 -0.99
N GLN A 49 -8.68 -5.95 -1.84
CA GLN A 49 -7.54 -5.86 -2.74
C GLN A 49 -6.20 -5.81 -1.98
N SER A 50 -6.15 -5.04 -0.89
CA SER A 50 -4.99 -5.01 0.01
C SER A 50 -4.70 -6.35 0.68
N GLN A 51 -5.74 -7.07 1.12
CA GLN A 51 -5.58 -8.40 1.73
C GLN A 51 -5.07 -9.44 0.72
N VAL A 52 -5.57 -9.42 -0.51
CA VAL A 52 -5.10 -10.32 -1.59
C VAL A 52 -3.62 -10.06 -1.87
N ASP A 53 -3.23 -8.79 -2.02
CA ASP A 53 -1.83 -8.43 -2.26
C ASP A 53 -0.92 -8.78 -1.08
N LYS A 54 -1.39 -8.59 0.16
CA LYS A 54 -0.67 -9.02 1.36
C LYS A 54 -0.42 -10.53 1.36
N LYS A 55 -1.44 -11.35 1.05
CA LYS A 55 -1.30 -12.82 0.98
C LYS A 55 -0.32 -13.25 -0.12
N ARG A 56 -0.35 -12.58 -1.28
CA ARG A 56 0.59 -12.82 -2.38
C ARG A 56 2.03 -12.56 -1.93
N TYR A 57 2.28 -11.40 -1.32
CA TYR A 57 3.59 -11.04 -0.79
C TYR A 57 4.06 -12.01 0.30
N GLU A 58 3.19 -12.40 1.23
CA GLU A 58 3.53 -13.39 2.27
C GLU A 58 3.96 -14.72 1.65
N LYS A 59 3.23 -15.23 0.65
CA LYS A 59 3.59 -16.46 -0.06
C LYS A 59 4.92 -16.33 -0.81
N GLU A 60 5.13 -15.25 -1.55
CA GLU A 60 6.39 -14.98 -2.25
C GLU A 60 7.56 -14.84 -1.27
N SER A 61 7.36 -14.16 -0.14
CA SER A 61 8.38 -13.97 0.89
C SER A 61 8.75 -15.26 1.62
N ALA A 62 7.80 -16.19 1.79
CA ALA A 62 8.06 -17.50 2.38
C ALA A 62 8.95 -18.34 1.45
N ILE A 63 8.68 -18.31 0.15
CA ILE A 63 9.49 -19.00 -0.86
C ILE A 63 10.90 -18.40 -0.89
N TYR A 64 11.03 -17.06 -0.88
CA TYR A 64 12.33 -16.41 -0.85
C TYR A 64 13.11 -16.77 0.43
N ARG A 65 12.47 -16.72 1.60
CA ARG A 65 13.11 -17.07 2.88
C ARG A 65 13.56 -18.53 2.94
N SER A 66 12.88 -19.44 2.25
CA SER A 66 13.30 -20.85 2.14
C SER A 66 14.35 -21.10 1.04
N ALA A 67 14.46 -20.22 0.05
CA ALA A 67 15.32 -20.38 -1.12
C ALA A 67 16.66 -19.65 -1.02
N VAL A 68 16.87 -18.80 -0.01
CA VAL A 68 18.18 -18.24 0.31
C VAL A 68 18.86 -19.19 1.31
N PRO A 69 19.95 -19.90 0.94
CA PRO A 69 20.83 -20.51 1.91
C PRO A 69 21.40 -19.36 2.75
N VAL A 70 21.01 -19.30 4.01
CA VAL A 70 21.66 -18.43 4.99
C VAL A 70 23.03 -19.02 5.30
N ASP A 71 24.01 -18.72 4.46
CA ASP A 71 25.42 -18.67 4.89
C ASP A 71 25.58 -17.40 5.74
N VAL A 72 24.94 -17.38 6.90
CA VAL A 72 25.23 -16.43 7.97
C VAL A 72 26.44 -17.00 8.69
N ASP A 73 27.62 -16.72 8.13
CA ASP A 73 28.89 -16.84 8.83
C ASP A 73 28.79 -16.02 10.11
N SER A 74 28.67 -16.75 11.23
CA SER A 74 28.69 -16.19 12.58
C SER A 74 30.13 -15.84 12.91
N GLY A 75 30.56 -14.66 12.48
CA GLY A 75 31.86 -14.08 12.81
C GLY A 75 31.69 -12.69 13.40
N ASN A 76 31.09 -12.58 14.58
CA ASN A 76 31.23 -11.37 15.39
C ASN A 76 32.24 -11.63 16.50
N GLU A 77 33.51 -11.57 16.13
CA GLU A 77 34.67 -11.45 17.01
C GLU A 77 35.48 -10.23 16.57
N SER A 78 36.13 -9.57 17.53
CA SER A 78 36.94 -8.32 17.48
C SER A 78 36.12 -7.04 17.76
N ASP A 79 36.40 -6.23 18.78
CA ASP A 79 37.48 -6.14 19.79
C ASP A 79 36.94 -5.30 20.98
#